data_AF-A0A661VFE2-F1
#
_entry.id   AF-A0A661VFE2-F1
#
_cell.length_a   1.000
_cell.length_b   1.000
_cell.length_c   1.000
_cell.angle_alpha   90.00
_cell.angle_beta   90.00
_cell.angle_gamma   90.00
#
_symmetry.space_group_name_H-M   'P 1'
#
loop_
_entity.id
_entity.type
_entity.pdbx_description
1 polymer ?
#
loop_
_entity_poly.entity_id
_entity_poly.type
_entity_poly.pdbx_seq_one_letter_code
_entity_poly.pdbx_strand_id
1 'polypeptide(L)'
;MNCPICGRPVADEGELVACLARHQREEVKKQAKDMQRVYLMLMASQLTVACLTTRSSPQDVVSTFGEVYGLLESLAGKEDVTAEIEDWLKRRFQGENQG
;
A
#
# COMPACT_ATOMS: atom_id res chain seq x y z
N MET A 1 -25.64 -28.40 17.80
CA MET A 1 -24.30 -28.66 17.19
C MET A 1 -23.35 -27.56 17.65
N ASN A 2 -22.03 -27.69 17.49
CA ASN A 2 -21.07 -26.64 17.91
C ASN A 2 -20.24 -26.14 16.73
N CYS A 3 -19.97 -24.84 16.69
CA CYS A 3 -19.04 -24.26 15.72
C CYS A 3 -17.59 -24.72 16.02
N PRO A 4 -16.86 -25.29 15.05
CA PRO A 4 -15.51 -25.80 15.29
C PRO A 4 -14.45 -24.71 15.48
N ILE A 5 -14.76 -23.45 15.13
CA ILE A 5 -13.80 -22.33 15.23
C ILE A 5 -13.90 -21.65 16.60
N CYS A 6 -15.11 -21.38 17.10
CA CYS A 6 -15.32 -20.62 18.33
C CYS A 6 -16.01 -21.40 19.45
N GLY A 7 -16.39 -22.66 19.23
CA GLY A 7 -17.07 -23.50 20.21
C GLY A 7 -18.52 -23.11 20.51
N ARG A 8 -19.06 -22.06 19.88
CA ARG A 8 -20.43 -21.59 20.11
C ARG A 8 -21.45 -22.71 19.76
N PRO A 9 -22.43 -23.00 20.65
CA PRO A 9 -23.57 -23.85 20.31
C PRO A 9 -24.45 -23.19 19.25
N VAL A 10 -24.88 -23.97 18.26
CA VAL A 10 -25.76 -23.58 17.16
C VAL A 10 -26.91 -24.57 17.03
N ALA A 11 -28.09 -24.05 16.68
CA ALA A 11 -29.34 -24.80 16.63
C ALA A 11 -29.41 -25.74 15.42
N ASP A 12 -28.97 -25.27 14.25
CA ASP A 12 -29.07 -25.97 12.98
C ASP A 12 -27.89 -25.69 12.03
N GLU A 13 -27.89 -26.37 10.89
CA GLU A 13 -26.86 -26.23 9.85
C GLU A 13 -26.78 -24.83 9.26
N GLY A 14 -27.90 -24.12 9.14
CA GLY A 14 -27.93 -22.74 8.65
C GLY A 14 -27.20 -21.79 9.60
N GLU A 15 -27.43 -21.90 10.90
CA GLU A 15 -26.73 -21.12 11.92
C GLU A 15 -25.24 -21.49 11.98
N LEU A 16 -24.88 -22.77 11.77
CA LEU A 16 -23.48 -23.18 11.66
C LEU A 16 -22.78 -22.52 10.47
N VAL A 17 -23.38 -22.57 9.28
CA VAL A 17 -22.83 -21.96 8.06
C VAL A 17 -22.69 -20.45 8.23
N ALA A 18 -23.69 -19.78 8.81
CA ALA A 18 -23.62 -18.35 9.10
C ALA A 18 -22.47 -18.01 10.08
N CYS A 19 -22.27 -18.85 11.10
CA CYS A 19 -21.17 -18.67 12.06
C CYS A 19 -19.80 -18.88 11.40
N LEU A 20 -19.64 -19.91 10.56
CA LEU A 20 -18.40 -20.16 9.80
C LEU A 20 -18.09 -19.03 8.82
N ALA A 21 -19.09 -18.56 8.07
CA ALA A 21 -18.95 -17.45 7.14
C ALA A 21 -18.55 -16.13 7.83
N ARG A 22 -18.97 -15.93 9.09
CA ARG A 22 -18.50 -14.80 9.90
C ARG A 22 -17.02 -14.93 10.21
N HIS A 23 -16.56 -16.09 10.70
CA HIS A 23 -15.14 -16.30 11.02
C HIS A 23 -14.25 -16.19 9.78
N GLN A 24 -14.69 -16.72 8.64
CA GLN A 24 -13.96 -16.56 7.38
C GLN A 24 -13.78 -15.07 7.02
N ARG A 25 -14.84 -14.26 7.18
CA ARG A 25 -14.75 -12.80 6.96
C ARG A 25 -13.82 -12.10 7.96
N GLU A 26 -13.80 -12.53 9.21
CA GLU A 26 -12.90 -12.00 10.25
C GLU A 26 -11.43 -12.33 9.92
N GLU A 27 -11.14 -13.57 9.52
CA GLU A 27 -9.79 -13.99 9.12
C GLU A 27 -9.33 -13.27 7.85
N VAL A 28 -10.19 -13.12 6.84
CA VAL A 28 -9.86 -12.33 5.64
C VAL A 28 -9.53 -10.87 6.00
N LYS A 29 -10.32 -10.26 6.90
CA LYS A 29 -10.03 -8.89 7.38
C LYS A 29 -8.69 -8.82 8.13
N LYS A 30 -8.38 -9.82 8.94
CA LYS A 30 -7.11 -9.90 9.67
C LYS A 30 -5.94 -10.05 8.71
N GLN A 31 -6.04 -10.97 7.75
CA GLN A 31 -5.04 -11.17 6.70
C GLN A 31 -4.81 -9.90 5.87
N ALA A 32 -5.87 -9.16 5.51
CA ALA A 32 -5.74 -7.88 4.81
C ALA A 32 -4.93 -6.85 5.62
N LYS A 33 -5.18 -6.76 6.94
CA LYS A 33 -4.41 -5.86 7.84
C LYS A 33 -2.96 -6.29 7.99
N ASP A 34 -2.71 -7.59 8.15
CA ASP A 34 -1.34 -8.10 8.28
C ASP A 34 -0.56 -7.90 6.98
N MET A 35 -1.19 -8.09 5.83
CA MET A 35 -0.59 -7.78 4.53
C MET A 35 -0.29 -6.28 4.37
N GLN A 36 -1.21 -5.40 4.80
CA GLN A 36 -0.96 -3.96 4.82
C GLN A 36 0.27 -3.60 5.68
N ARG A 37 0.43 -4.23 6.86
CA ARG A 37 1.60 -4.01 7.72
C ARG A 37 2.90 -4.45 7.04
N VAL A 38 2.90 -5.60 6.37
CA VAL A 38 4.08 -6.08 5.63
C VAL A 38 4.48 -5.09 4.53
N TYR A 39 3.52 -4.56 3.77
CA TYR A 39 3.81 -3.55 2.76
C TYR A 39 4.38 -2.26 3.36
N LEU A 40 3.84 -1.78 4.48
CA LEU A 40 4.39 -0.61 5.18
C LEU A 40 5.83 -0.85 5.65
N MET A 41 6.13 -2.02 6.21
CA MET A 41 7.48 -2.38 6.64
C MET A 41 8.46 -2.45 5.46
N LEU A 42 8.02 -3.00 4.32
CA LEU A 42 8.82 -3.06 3.10
C LEU A 42 9.13 -1.66 2.57
N MET A 43 8.14 -0.78 2.48
CA MET A 43 8.34 0.61 2.07
C MET A 43 9.28 1.34 3.03
N ALA A 44 9.10 1.19 4.34
CA ALA A 44 10.01 1.78 5.33
C ALA A 44 11.45 1.30 5.15
N SER A 45 11.66 0.01 4.86
CA SER A 45 12.98 -0.54 4.57
C SER A 45 13.59 0.06 3.29
N GLN A 46 12.82 0.15 2.21
CA GLN A 46 13.27 0.72 0.94
C GLN A 46 13.64 2.21 1.08
N LEU A 47 12.82 2.99 1.78
CA LEU A 47 13.12 4.40 2.05
C LEU A 47 14.36 4.55 2.94
N THR A 48 14.53 3.69 3.94
CA THR A 48 15.74 3.68 4.79
C THR A 48 17.00 3.38 3.96
N VAL A 49 16.95 2.37 3.09
CA VAL A 49 18.05 2.04 2.18
C VAL A 49 18.34 3.19 1.22
N ALA A 50 17.32 3.86 0.68
CA ALA A 50 17.50 5.04 -0.14
C ALA A 50 18.26 6.14 0.62
N CYS A 51 17.86 6.46 1.86
CA CYS A 51 18.58 7.44 2.70
C CYS A 51 20.06 7.08 2.87
N LEU A 52 20.35 5.81 3.17
CA LEU A 52 21.72 5.34 3.39
C LEU A 52 22.58 5.37 2.11
N THR A 53 21.99 4.99 0.97
CA THR A 53 22.71 4.86 -0.31
C THR A 53 22.96 6.21 -0.97
N THR A 54 22.00 7.14 -0.89
CA THR A 54 22.15 8.49 -1.46
C THR A 54 22.77 9.49 -0.49
N ARG A 55 22.96 9.10 0.78
CA ARG A 55 23.36 9.99 1.89
C ARG A 55 22.42 11.20 2.04
N SER A 56 21.16 11.03 1.65
CA SER A 56 20.12 12.08 1.76
C SER A 56 19.41 11.98 3.11
N SER A 57 18.80 13.08 3.55
CA SER A 57 17.98 13.05 4.75
C SER A 57 16.69 12.24 4.51
N PRO A 58 16.09 11.65 5.56
CA PRO A 58 14.77 11.03 5.42
C PRO A 58 13.71 11.95 4.85
N GLN A 59 13.78 13.26 5.14
CA GLN A 59 12.85 14.25 4.63
C GLN A 59 12.95 14.38 3.10
N ASP A 60 14.16 14.47 2.55
CA ASP A 60 14.37 14.60 1.10
C ASP A 60 13.92 13.34 0.35
N VAL A 61 14.23 12.16 0.91
CA VAL A 61 13.84 10.86 0.35
C VAL A 61 12.33 10.69 0.35
N VAL A 62 11.65 11.03 1.45
CA VAL A 62 10.19 10.96 1.53
C VAL A 62 9.52 11.97 0.61
N SER A 63 10.07 13.19 0.49
CA SER A 63 9.56 14.20 -0.45
C SER A 63 9.65 13.70 -1.90
N THR A 64 10.84 13.22 -2.29
CA THR A 64 11.08 12.66 -3.63
C THR A 64 10.17 11.45 -3.89
N PHE A 65 10.02 10.56 -2.90
CA PHE A 65 9.10 9.43 -2.99
C PHE A 65 7.66 9.90 -3.22
N GLY A 66 7.18 10.90 -2.47
CA GLY A 66 5.82 11.44 -2.62
C GLY A 66 5.58 12.03 -4.01
N GLU A 67 6.55 12.76 -4.56
CA GLU A 67 6.47 13.34 -5.91
C GLU A 67 6.42 12.26 -6.99
N VAL A 68 7.28 11.23 -6.87
CA VAL A 68 7.29 10.09 -7.80
C VAL A 68 6.01 9.27 -7.68
N TYR A 69 5.51 9.04 -6.47
CA TYR A 69 4.25 8.34 -6.23
C TYR A 69 3.08 9.08 -6.88
N GLY A 70 2.98 10.40 -6.67
CA GLY A 70 1.95 11.22 -7.31
C GLY A 70 2.04 11.24 -8.84
N LEU A 71 3.26 11.21 -9.41
CA LEU A 71 3.43 11.01 -10.85
C LEU A 71 2.85 9.66 -11.28
N LEU A 72 3.22 8.56 -10.63
CA LEU A 72 2.73 7.21 -10.96
C LEU A 72 1.20 7.12 -10.87
N GLU A 73 0.58 7.74 -9.87
CA GLU A 73 -0.87 7.85 -9.77
C GLU A 73 -1.48 8.62 -10.96
N SER A 74 -0.85 9.73 -11.38
CA SER A 74 -1.34 10.53 -12.51
C SER A 74 -1.21 9.84 -13.87
N LEU A 75 -0.29 8.87 -13.98
CA LEU A 75 -0.09 8.07 -15.19
C LEU A 75 -1.13 6.95 -15.33
N ALA A 76 -1.85 6.61 -14.27
CA ALA A 76 -2.90 5.61 -14.32
C ALA A 76 -4.02 6.06 -15.28
N GLY A 77 -4.08 5.44 -16.46
CA GLY A 77 -5.07 5.74 -17.50
C GLY A 77 -4.59 6.70 -18.60
N LYS A 78 -3.30 7.05 -18.64
CA LYS A 78 -2.69 7.79 -19.76
C LYS A 78 -2.28 6.84 -20.87
N GLU A 79 -2.54 7.22 -22.12
CA GLU A 79 -2.13 6.45 -23.30
C GLU A 79 -0.64 6.62 -23.61
N ASP A 80 -0.12 7.85 -23.52
CA ASP A 80 1.29 8.16 -23.74
C ASP A 80 2.01 8.45 -22.42
N VAL A 81 2.37 7.37 -21.74
CA VAL A 81 3.08 7.43 -20.45
C VAL A 81 4.47 8.06 -20.59
N THR A 82 5.14 7.86 -21.72
CA THR A 82 6.51 8.35 -21.94
C THR A 82 6.54 9.87 -22.03
N ALA A 83 5.65 10.46 -22.84
CA ALA A 83 5.55 11.92 -22.96
C ALA A 83 5.24 12.60 -21.62
N GLU A 84 4.34 12.00 -20.83
CA GLU A 84 3.95 12.54 -19.51
C GLU A 84 5.12 12.52 -18.50
N ILE A 85 5.94 11.47 -18.51
CA ILE A 85 7.16 11.39 -17.68
C ILE A 85 8.17 12.46 -18.12
N GLU A 86 8.41 12.61 -19.43
CA GLU A 86 9.35 13.61 -19.95
C GLU A 86 8.92 15.03 -19.57
N ASP A 87 7.65 15.35 -19.70
CA ASP A 87 7.11 16.67 -19.35
C ASP A 87 7.11 16.92 -17.85
N TRP A 88 6.93 15.89 -17.03
CA TRP A 88 7.14 16.01 -15.59
C TRP A 88 8.62 16.28 -15.24
N LEU A 89 9.56 15.56 -15.85
CA LEU A 89 11.00 15.77 -15.63
C LEU A 89 11.41 17.19 -16.04
N LYS A 90 10.96 17.68 -17.19
CA LYS A 90 11.22 19.06 -17.65
C LYS A 90 10.74 20.09 -16.63
N ARG A 91 9.52 19.95 -16.12
CA ARG A 91 8.95 20.87 -15.11
C ARG A 91 9.73 20.85 -13.80
N ARG A 92 10.15 19.67 -13.35
CA ARG A 92 10.94 19.49 -12.13
C ARG A 92 12.27 20.26 -12.19
N PHE A 93 13.03 20.09 -13.28
CA PHE A 93 14.34 20.73 -13.44
C PHE A 93 14.27 22.23 -13.80
N GLN A 94 13.13 22.72 -14.31
CA GLN A 94 12.94 24.16 -14.56
C GLN A 94 12.65 24.95 -13.27
N GLY A 95 12.04 24.32 -12.25
CA GLY A 95 11.76 24.96 -10.96
C GLY A 95 12.98 25.12 -10.05
N GLU A 96 14.02 24.29 -10.22
CA GLU A 96 15.25 24.32 -9.41
C GLU A 96 16.23 25.44 -9.80
N ASN A 97 16.04 26.09 -10.97
CA ASN A 97 16.92 27.16 -11.48
C ASN A 97 16.50 28.59 -11.05
N GLN A 98 15.56 28.73 -10.11
CA GLN A 98 15.12 30.03 -9.56
C GLN A 98 15.28 30.15 -8.03
N GLY A 99 16.06 29.26 -7.40
CA GLY A 99 16.37 29.27 -5.96
C GLY A 99 17.82 29.63 -5.66
#